data_AF-A0A417YIE3-F1
#
_entry.id   AF-A0A417YIE3-F1
#
_cell.length_a   1.000
_cell.length_b   1.000
_cell.length_c   1.000
_cell.angle_alpha   90.00
_cell.angle_beta   90.00
_cell.angle_gamma   90.00
#
_symmetry.space_group_name_H-M   'P 1'
#
loop_
_entity.id
_entity.type
_entity.pdbx_description
1 polymer ?
#
loop_
_entity_poly.entity_id
_entity_poly.type
_entity_poly.pdbx_seq_one_letter_code
_entity_poly.pdbx_strand_id
1 'polypeptide(L)' 'MAYYLSREVTTFINEQGDEVELEIFHYPSHYEAIATICQDAPPYKDHIAFGTDPRSRKTAIQLAINNLNFLSYKEKPLH' A
#
# COMPACT_ATOMS: atom_id res chain seq x y z
N MET A 1 -22.30 -0.42 -7.48
CA MET A 1 -20.88 -0.55 -7.88
C MET A 1 -20.22 0.80 -7.68
N ALA A 2 -19.13 0.87 -6.92
CA ALA A 2 -18.34 2.09 -6.84
C ALA A 2 -17.69 2.32 -8.22
N TYR A 3 -18.01 3.44 -8.87
CA TYR A 3 -17.45 3.80 -10.17
C TYR A 3 -16.14 4.56 -9.95
N TYR A 4 -15.00 3.88 -10.12
CA TYR A 4 -13.70 4.55 -10.20
C TYR A 4 -13.42 4.97 -11.64
N LEU A 5 -12.84 6.17 -11.80
CA LEU A 5 -12.41 6.75 -13.07
C LEU A 5 -11.22 6.00 -13.66
N SER A 6 -10.30 5.55 -12.81
CA SER A 6 -9.17 4.72 -13.19
C SER A 6 -8.71 3.84 -12.03
N ARG A 7 -8.10 2.70 -12.38
CA ARG A 7 -7.38 1.82 -11.47
C ARG A 7 -6.01 1.52 -12.07
N GLU A 8 -5.00 1.52 -11.23
CA GLU A 8 -3.63 1.17 -11.57
C GLU A 8 -3.09 0.22 -10.52
N VAL A 9 -2.29 -0.75 -10.94
CA VAL A 9 -1.60 -1.67 -10.04
C VAL A 9 -0.13 -1.63 -10.41
N THR A 10 0.73 -1.50 -9.40
CA THR A 10 2.19 -1.55 -9.54
C THR A 10 2.79 -2.40 -8.43
N THR A 11 3.91 -3.04 -8.71
CA THR A 11 4.66 -3.84 -7.72
C THR A 11 6.07 -3.30 -7.58
N PHE A 12 6.62 -3.39 -6.36
CA PHE A 12 8.00 -3.01 -6.07
C PHE A 12 8.53 -3.77 -4.86
N ILE A 13 9.86 -3.86 -4.74
CA ILE A 13 10.52 -4.38 -3.54
C ILE A 13 10.79 -3.21 -2.59
N ASN A 14 10.33 -3.32 -1.34
CA ASN A 14 10.55 -2.30 -0.34
C ASN A 14 11.96 -2.41 0.30
N GLU A 15 12.29 -1.47 1.20
CA GLU A 15 13.60 -1.42 1.86
C GLU A 15 13.88 -2.65 2.75
N GLN A 16 12.84 -3.40 3.12
CA GLN A 16 12.92 -4.60 3.95
C GLN A 16 13.05 -5.88 3.11
N GLY A 17 13.07 -5.75 1.77
CA GLY A 17 13.16 -6.86 0.84
C GLY A 17 11.84 -7.60 0.61
N ASP A 18 10.73 -7.07 1.11
CA ASP A 18 9.39 -7.62 0.88
C ASP A 18 8.84 -7.05 -0.44
N GLU A 19 8.21 -7.90 -1.26
CA GLU A 19 7.45 -7.44 -2.43
C GLU A 19 6.14 -6.80 -1.97
N VAL A 20 5.86 -5.62 -2.51
CA VAL A 20 4.67 -4.83 -2.22
C VAL A 20 3.88 -4.64 -3.50
N GLU A 21 2.63 -5.08 -3.49
CA GLU A 21 1.63 -4.69 -4.48
C GLU A 21 0.96 -3.39 -4.01
N LEU A 22 0.88 -2.41 -4.91
CA LEU A 22 0.22 -1.14 -4.69
C LEU A 22 -0.88 -0.96 -5.72
N GLU A 23 -2.12 -1.00 -5.25
CA GLU A 23 -3.30 -0.76 -6.05
C GLU A 23 -3.84 0.65 -5.78
N ILE A 24 -4.06 1.41 -6.85
CA ILE A 24 -4.40 2.83 -6.78
C ILE A 24 -5.70 3.05 -7.54
N PHE A 25 -6.72 3.52 -6.83
CA PHE A 25 -8.01 3.91 -7.39
C PHE A 25 -8.11 5.43 -7.45
N HIS A 26 -8.68 5.93 -8.54
CA HIS A 26 -9.13 7.30 -8.66
C HIS A 26 -10.64 7.32 -8.77
N TYR A 27 -11.31 7.82 -7.75
CA TYR A 27 -12.75 8.06 -7.74
C TYR A 27 -13.03 9.53 -8.11
N PRO A 28 -14.27 9.86 -8.49
CA PRO A 28 -14.66 11.25 -8.73
C PRO A 28 -14.41 12.20 -7.54
N SER A 29 -14.34 11.68 -6.32
CA SER A 29 -14.20 12.48 -5.09
C SER A 29 -12.83 12.39 -4.41
N HIS A 30 -12.03 11.37 -4.71
CA HIS A 30 -10.76 11.11 -4.01
C HIS A 30 -9.91 10.07 -4.72
N TYR A 31 -8.67 9.97 -4.26
CA TYR A 31 -7.76 8.86 -4.54
C TYR A 31 -7.74 7.92 -3.34
N GLU A 32 -7.68 6.63 -3.61
CA GLU A 32 -7.45 5.56 -2.65
C GLU A 32 -6.25 4.74 -3.13
N ALA A 33 -5.39 4.35 -2.21
CA ALA A 33 -4.29 3.44 -2.45
C ALA A 33 -4.33 2.32 -1.42
N ILE A 34 -4.10 1.11 -1.88
CA ILE A 34 -4.04 -0.12 -1.08
C ILE A 34 -2.65 -0.69 -1.29
N ALA A 35 -1.90 -0.87 -0.20
CA ALA A 35 -0.57 -1.46 -0.23
C ALA A 35 -0.62 -2.81 0.49
N THR A 36 -0.13 -3.85 -0.15
CA THR A 36 -0.17 -5.24 0.34
C THR A 36 1.23 -5.84 0.24
N ILE A 37 1.70 -6.48 1.31
CA ILE A 37 2.91 -7.33 1.21
C ILE A 37 2.51 -8.65 0.55
N CYS A 38 3.08 -8.95 -0.61
CA CYS A 38 2.96 -10.23 -1.27
C CYS A 38 4.23 -11.03 -0.99
N GLN A 39 4.12 -12.17 -0.33
CA GLN A 39 5.26 -13.04 -0.06
C GLN A 39 5.02 -14.43 -0.62
N ASP A 40 5.92 -14.86 -1.52
CA ASP A 40 5.92 -16.20 -2.09
C ASP A 40 6.49 -17.26 -1.12
N ALA A 41 7.12 -16.82 -0.02
CA ALA A 41 7.79 -17.71 0.92
C ALA A 41 7.56 -17.30 2.40
N PRO A 42 7.60 -18.25 3.35
CA PRO A 42 7.46 -17.96 4.77
C PRO A 42 8.55 -17.02 5.31
N PRO A 43 8.27 -16.23 6.36
CA PRO A 43 7.00 -16.16 7.10
C PRO A 43 5.99 -15.26 6.39
N TYR A 44 4.86 -15.83 5.95
CA TYR A 44 3.81 -15.11 5.23
C TYR A 44 3.22 -14.01 6.12
N LYS A 45 3.44 -12.75 5.73
CA LYS A 45 2.87 -11.55 6.31
C LYS A 45 1.69 -11.15 5.45
N ASP A 46 0.50 -11.46 5.89
CA ASP A 46 -0.74 -10.96 5.28
C ASP A 46 -1.01 -9.55 5.78
N HIS A 47 -0.15 -8.61 5.38
CA HIS A 47 -0.25 -7.22 5.79
C HIS A 47 -0.78 -6.37 4.64
N ILE A 48 -1.88 -5.70 4.92
CA ILE A 48 -2.57 -4.78 4.01
C ILE A 48 -2.80 -3.45 4.72
N ALA A 49 -2.59 -2.36 3.99
CA ALA A 49 -2.81 -1.02 4.51
C ALA A 49 -3.40 -0.10 3.44
N PHE A 50 -4.07 0.94 3.91
CA PHE A 50 -4.86 1.83 3.06
C PHE A 50 -4.41 3.28 3.24
N GLY A 51 -4.58 4.07 2.19
CA GLY A 51 -4.37 5.51 2.21
C GLY A 51 -5.36 6.20 1.28
N THR A 52 -5.96 7.27 1.74
CA THR A 52 -6.95 8.03 0.97
C THR A 52 -6.61 9.52 0.99
N ASP A 53 -6.72 10.19 -0.16
CA ASP A 53 -6.58 11.64 -0.24
C ASP A 53 -7.56 12.23 -1.25
N PRO A 54 -8.34 13.27 -0.92
CA PRO A 54 -9.34 13.84 -1.82
C PRO A 54 -8.79 14.44 -3.12
N ARG A 55 -7.48 14.75 -3.20
CA ARG A 55 -6.90 15.56 -4.29
C ARG A 55 -5.60 15.02 -4.84
N SER A 56 -4.85 14.22 -4.08
CA SER A 56 -3.47 13.86 -4.36
C SER A 56 -3.26 12.37 -4.37
N ARG A 57 -3.10 11.80 -5.58
CA ARG A 57 -2.62 10.43 -5.81
C ARG A 57 -1.38 10.12 -4.97
N LYS A 58 -0.39 11.03 -4.98
CA LYS A 58 0.88 10.85 -4.26
C LYS A 58 0.66 10.74 -2.74
N THR A 59 -0.24 11.55 -2.19
CA THR A 59 -0.51 11.54 -0.74
C THR A 59 -1.23 10.26 -0.34
N ALA A 60 -2.22 9.80 -1.11
CA ALA A 60 -2.90 8.53 -0.87
C ALA A 60 -1.90 7.36 -0.86
N ILE A 61 -1.00 7.31 -1.86
CA ILE A 61 0.06 6.30 -1.95
C ILE A 61 0.99 6.35 -0.72
N GLN A 62 1.49 7.53 -0.37
CA GLN A 62 2.42 7.67 0.75
C GLN A 62 1.78 7.24 2.07
N LEU A 63 0.49 7.55 2.27
CA LEU A 63 -0.26 7.11 3.45
C LEU A 63 -0.38 5.58 3.50
N ALA A 64 -0.73 4.94 2.38
CA ALA A 64 -0.84 3.48 2.31
C ALA A 64 0.50 2.80 2.65
N ILE A 65 1.60 3.28 2.06
CA ILE A 65 2.95 2.74 2.31
C ILE A 65 3.38 2.96 3.77
N ASN A 66 3.18 4.17 4.31
CA ASN A 66 3.54 4.46 5.69
C ASN A 66 2.76 3.58 6.68
N ASN A 67 1.47 3.39 6.42
CA ASN A 67 0.62 2.52 7.23
C ASN A 67 1.06 1.05 7.10
N LEU A 68 1.42 0.58 5.91
CA LEU A 68 1.93 -0.77 5.69
C LEU A 68 3.23 -1.01 6.45
N ASN A 69 4.17 -0.07 6.37
CA ASN A 69 5.44 -0.14 7.08
C ASN A 69 5.25 -0.14 8.60
N PHE A 70 4.34 0.70 9.09
CA PHE A 70 3.97 0.72 10.50
C PHE A 70 3.42 -0.63 10.95
N LEU A 71 2.48 -1.22 10.21
CA LEU A 71 1.90 -2.53 10.55
C LEU A 71 2.95 -3.65 10.47
N SER A 72 3.87 -3.55 9.52
CA SER A 72 4.79 -4.65 9.19
C SER A 72 6.06 -4.68 10.01
N TYR A 73 6.55 -3.51 10.48
CA TYR A 73 7.91 -3.39 10.97
C TYR A 73 8.06 -2.61 12.27
N LYS A 74 6.97 -2.12 12.90
CA LYS A 74 7.09 -1.35 14.15
C LYS A 74 7.72 -2.09 15.33
N GLU A 75 7.94 -3.41 15.23
CA GLU A 75 8.57 -4.22 16.28
C GLU A 75 9.80 -5.02 15.83
N LYS A 76 10.69 -4.46 14.99
CA LYS A 76 12.07 -4.97 14.93
C LYS A 76 13.05 -3.90 15.39
N PRO A 77 13.59 -3.98 16.62
CA PRO A 77 14.81 -3.25 16.92
C PRO A 77 15.89 -3.78 15.99
N LEU A 78 16.54 -2.87 15.26
CA LEU A 78 17.83 -3.14 14.65
C LEU A 78 18.78 -3.47 15.80
N HIS A 79 19.17 -4.73 15.92
CA HIS A 79 20.30 -5.18 16.73
C HIS A 79 21.54 -5.26 15.84
#